data_AF-A0A0D2EVG8-F1
#
_entry.id   AF-A0A0D2EVG8-F1
#
_cell.length_a   1.000
_cell.length_b   1.000
_cell.length_c   1.000
_cell.angle_alpha   90.00
_cell.angle_beta   90.00
_cell.angle_gamma   90.00
#
_symmetry.space_group_name_H-M   'P 1'
#
loop_
_entity.id
_entity.type
_entity.pdbx_description
1 polymer ?
#
loop_
_entity_poly.entity_id
_entity_poly.type
_entity_poly.pdbx_seq_one_letter_code
_entity_poly.pdbx_strand_id
1 'polypeptide(L)'
;MNARYDPHFHIEVGTALRPLRKEGYLIIGSRGAVHNLYRQKWEAMLQHRDNFAQQTPPEAWALQFRQSVEVWVTQNSGPRLRSALTRLMKHPQYRDAHASDHHFMAELFVAGAVGDKEDEGTYGKLCVETWELTNM
;
A
#
# COMPACT_ATOMS: atom_id res chain seq x y z
N MET A 1 -15.20 3.72 -1.77
CA MET A 1 -14.20 3.50 -2.85
C MET A 1 -14.94 3.62 -4.18
N ASN A 2 -14.44 4.41 -5.15
CA ASN A 2 -15.13 4.51 -6.44
C ASN A 2 -14.78 3.31 -7.33
N ALA A 3 -15.67 2.92 -8.24
CA ALA A 3 -15.47 1.77 -9.13
C ALA A 3 -14.39 2.00 -10.21
N ARG A 4 -13.89 3.23 -10.36
CA ARG A 4 -12.90 3.62 -11.38
C ARG A 4 -11.46 3.55 -10.88
N TYR A 5 -11.25 3.38 -9.57
CA TYR A 5 -9.94 3.34 -8.93
C TYR A 5 -9.03 4.51 -9.34
N ASP A 6 -9.63 5.69 -9.53
CA ASP A 6 -8.91 6.90 -9.86
C ASP A 6 -8.02 7.31 -8.69
N PRO A 7 -6.69 7.39 -8.85
CA PRO A 7 -5.80 7.76 -7.77
C PRO A 7 -6.08 9.15 -7.19
N HIS A 8 -6.43 10.12 -8.05
CA HIS A 8 -6.65 11.50 -7.62
C HIS A 8 -7.91 11.61 -6.77
N PHE A 9 -8.98 10.90 -7.15
CA PHE A 9 -10.20 10.84 -6.35
C PHE A 9 -9.93 10.30 -4.93
N HIS A 10 -9.13 9.25 -4.78
CA HIS A 10 -8.85 8.68 -3.46
C HIS A 10 -7.97 9.59 -2.59
N ILE A 11 -7.03 10.33 -3.21
CA ILE A 11 -6.28 11.39 -2.53
C ILE A 11 -7.21 12.52 -2.07
N GLU A 12 -8.18 12.93 -2.90
CA GLU A 12 -9.15 13.97 -2.55
C GLU A 12 -10.02 13.55 -1.37
N VAL A 13 -10.48 12.29 -1.32
CA VAL A 13 -11.23 11.74 -0.18
C VAL A 13 -10.41 11.84 1.11
N GLY A 14 -9.13 11.44 1.07
CA GLY A 14 -8.23 11.56 2.22
C GLY A 14 -8.01 13.01 2.65
N THR A 15 -7.87 13.91 1.68
CA THR A 15 -7.68 15.34 1.91
C THR A 15 -8.93 15.96 2.55
N ALA A 16 -10.12 15.56 2.11
CA ALA A 16 -11.39 16.02 2.66
C ALA A 16 -11.58 15.58 4.13
N LEU A 17 -11.12 14.38 4.50
CA LEU A 17 -11.21 13.87 5.87
C LEU A 17 -10.06 14.31 6.77
N ARG A 18 -9.02 14.95 6.22
CA ARG A 18 -7.86 15.43 6.98
C ARG A 18 -8.22 16.25 8.23
N PRO A 19 -9.18 17.20 8.22
CA PRO A 19 -9.46 18.04 9.39
C PRO A 19 -9.78 17.23 10.66
N LEU A 20 -10.34 16.02 10.51
CA LEU A 20 -10.65 15.12 11.63
C LEU A 20 -9.40 14.74 12.45
N ARG A 21 -8.19 14.79 11.86
CA ARG A 21 -6.93 14.61 12.60
C ARG A 21 -6.76 15.65 13.71
N LYS A 22 -7.19 16.89 13.46
CA LYS A 22 -7.12 18.01 14.42
C LYS A 22 -8.17 17.89 15.53
N GLU A 23 -9.20 17.07 15.30
CA GLU A 23 -10.26 16.75 16.25
C GLU A 23 -9.97 15.47 17.07
N GLY A 24 -8.81 14.84 16.88
CA GLY A 24 -8.41 13.66 17.65
C GLY A 24 -8.84 12.32 17.04
N TYR A 25 -9.33 12.30 15.80
CA TYR A 25 -9.66 11.05 15.10
C TYR A 25 -8.41 10.40 14.49
N LEU A 26 -8.35 9.07 14.57
CA LEU A 26 -7.36 8.24 13.89
C LEU A 26 -7.89 7.81 12.53
N ILE A 27 -7.10 8.07 11.47
CA ILE A 27 -7.40 7.62 10.11
C ILE A 27 -6.59 6.36 9.83
N ILE A 28 -7.28 5.27 9.47
CA ILE A 28 -6.68 3.96 9.17
C ILE A 28 -6.99 3.58 7.73
N GLY A 29 -5.95 3.28 6.94
CA GLY A 29 -6.06 2.58 5.66
C GLY A 29 -5.58 1.15 5.82
N SER A 30 -6.43 0.17 5.53
CA SER A 30 -6.08 -1.26 5.57
C SER A 30 -5.83 -1.78 4.16
N ARG A 31 -4.66 -2.39 3.95
CA ARG A 31 -4.19 -2.90 2.65
C ARG A 31 -2.90 -3.72 2.81
N GLY A 32 -2.64 -4.63 1.86
CA GLY A 32 -1.32 -5.24 1.65
C GLY A 32 -0.47 -4.48 0.62
N ALA A 33 0.83 -4.35 0.89
CA ALA A 33 1.79 -3.74 -0.04
C ALA A 33 1.90 -4.55 -1.34
N VAL A 34 1.76 -5.87 -1.27
CA VAL A 34 1.65 -6.79 -2.40
C VAL A 34 0.33 -7.53 -2.23
N HIS A 35 -0.53 -7.51 -3.26
CA HIS A 35 -1.80 -8.23 -3.23
C HIS A 35 -2.21 -8.77 -4.61
N ASN A 36 -1.62 -9.89 -5.01
CA ASN A 36 -1.98 -10.60 -6.23
C ASN A 36 -2.19 -12.10 -6.00
N LEU A 37 -3.46 -12.49 -5.83
CA LEU A 37 -3.85 -13.88 -5.58
C LEU A 37 -3.54 -14.83 -6.75
N TYR A 38 -3.44 -14.32 -7.98
CA TYR A 38 -3.04 -15.13 -9.16
C TYR A 38 -1.57 -15.51 -9.13
N ARG A 39 -0.74 -14.79 -8.35
CA ARG A 39 0.70 -15.03 -8.21
C ARG A 39 1.04 -15.80 -6.93
N GLN A 40 0.07 -16.33 -6.20
CA GLN A 40 0.31 -17.02 -4.94
C GLN A 40 0.62 -18.51 -5.11
N LYS A 41 1.39 -19.06 -4.16
CA LYS A 41 1.60 -20.51 -4.02
C LYS A 41 0.58 -21.07 -3.03
N TRP A 42 -0.41 -21.77 -3.56
CA TRP A 42 -1.58 -22.22 -2.80
C TRP A 42 -1.41 -23.59 -2.15
N GLU A 43 -0.34 -24.33 -2.45
CA GLU A 43 -0.18 -25.73 -2.03
C GLU A 43 -0.33 -25.91 -0.51
N ALA A 44 0.40 -25.14 0.29
CA ALA A 44 0.33 -25.21 1.74
C ALA A 44 -1.06 -24.87 2.30
N MET A 45 -1.73 -23.87 1.71
CA MET A 45 -3.11 -23.52 2.08
C MET A 45 -4.10 -24.62 1.74
N LEU A 46 -3.99 -25.22 0.55
CA LEU A 46 -4.93 -26.25 0.08
C LEU A 46 -4.74 -27.57 0.82
N GLN A 47 -3.50 -27.96 1.12
CA GLN A 47 -3.19 -29.23 1.77
C GLN A 47 -3.27 -29.15 3.31
N HIS A 48 -2.86 -28.03 3.89
CA HIS A 48 -2.65 -27.92 5.35
C HIS A 48 -3.44 -26.79 6.01
N ARG A 49 -4.10 -25.93 5.24
CA ARG A 49 -4.77 -24.71 5.74
C ARG A 49 -3.82 -23.78 6.48
N ASP A 50 -2.57 -23.77 6.06
CA ASP A 50 -1.51 -22.98 6.67
C ASP A 50 -1.07 -21.87 5.69
N ASN A 51 -1.46 -20.64 6.00
CA ASN A 51 -1.03 -19.45 5.25
C ASN A 51 0.34 -18.92 5.70
N PHE A 52 0.94 -19.46 6.75
CA PHE A 52 2.26 -19.07 7.24
C PHE A 52 3.36 -20.08 6.95
N ALA A 53 3.03 -21.19 6.27
CA ALA A 53 3.98 -22.26 5.96
C ALA A 53 5.23 -21.78 5.20
N GLN A 54 5.10 -20.74 4.34
CA GLN A 54 6.20 -20.07 3.63
C GLN A 54 7.32 -21.00 3.14
N GLN A 55 6.97 -22.10 2.47
CA GLN A 55 7.92 -23.14 2.05
C GLN A 55 9.07 -22.63 1.16
N THR A 56 8.86 -21.50 0.50
CA THR A 56 9.86 -20.74 -0.24
C THR A 56 9.73 -19.26 0.11
N PRO A 57 10.81 -18.46 0.02
CA PRO A 57 10.71 -17.03 0.22
C PRO A 57 9.78 -16.37 -0.82
N PRO A 58 9.26 -15.15 -0.52
CA PRO A 58 8.59 -14.34 -1.51
C PRO A 58 9.46 -14.13 -2.75
N GLU A 59 8.82 -14.10 -3.91
CA GLU A 59 9.51 -13.93 -5.17
C GLU A 59 10.15 -12.54 -5.29
N ALA A 60 11.21 -12.45 -6.09
CA ALA A 60 12.00 -11.22 -6.22
C ALA A 60 11.16 -10.00 -6.64
N TRP A 61 10.13 -10.20 -7.46
CA TRP A 61 9.24 -9.11 -7.88
C TRP A 61 8.39 -8.57 -6.73
N ALA A 62 7.98 -9.43 -5.79
CA ALA A 62 7.19 -9.05 -4.63
C ALA A 62 8.05 -8.25 -3.65
N LEU A 63 9.26 -8.74 -3.37
CA LEU A 63 10.24 -8.09 -2.51
C LEU A 63 10.65 -6.71 -3.06
N GLN A 64 10.88 -6.59 -4.36
CA GLN A 64 11.26 -5.32 -5.00
C GLN A 64 10.13 -4.30 -4.97
N PHE A 65 8.89 -4.72 -5.24
CA PHE A 65 7.74 -3.82 -5.12
C PHE A 65 7.53 -3.37 -3.67
N ARG A 66 7.57 -4.30 -2.71
CA ARG A 66 7.53 -3.99 -1.27
C ARG A 66 8.62 -3.00 -0.88
N GLN A 67 9.86 -3.20 -1.34
CA GLN A 67 10.97 -2.29 -1.04
C GLN A 67 10.70 -0.89 -1.60
N SER A 68 10.10 -0.81 -2.78
CA SER A 68 9.68 0.46 -3.37
C SER A 68 8.61 1.13 -2.52
N VAL A 69 7.59 0.41 -2.05
CA VAL A 69 6.58 0.97 -1.13
C VAL A 69 7.26 1.56 0.12
N GLU A 70 8.15 0.81 0.77
CA GLU A 70 8.86 1.29 1.96
C GLU A 70 9.65 2.58 1.69
N VAL A 71 10.48 2.59 0.64
CA VAL A 71 11.31 3.75 0.29
C VAL A 71 10.42 4.97 0.03
N TRP A 72 9.30 4.79 -0.66
CA TRP A 72 8.45 5.89 -1.06
C TRP A 72 7.67 6.47 0.12
N VAL A 73 7.27 5.64 1.08
CA VAL A 73 6.61 6.05 2.32
C VAL A 73 7.59 6.71 3.30
N THR A 74 8.81 6.19 3.41
CA THR A 74 9.80 6.63 4.41
C THR A 74 10.65 7.81 3.97
N GLN A 75 10.81 8.03 2.66
CA GLN A 75 11.67 9.09 2.12
C GLN A 75 10.90 10.26 1.48
N ASN A 76 9.57 10.22 1.48
CA ASN A 76 8.74 11.33 1.01
C ASN A 76 7.84 11.84 2.13
N SER A 77 7.55 13.14 2.09
CA SER A 77 6.68 13.84 3.03
C SER A 77 5.88 14.91 2.29
N GLY A 78 4.78 15.35 2.91
CA GLY A 78 3.89 16.36 2.35
C GLY A 78 3.44 16.05 0.90
N PRO A 79 3.39 17.05 -0.01
CA PRO A 79 2.92 16.84 -1.39
C PRO A 79 3.74 15.82 -2.20
N ARG A 80 5.02 15.61 -1.83
CA ARG A 80 5.87 14.59 -2.48
C ARG A 80 5.37 13.19 -2.17
N LEU A 81 4.81 12.94 -0.99
CA LEU A 81 4.24 11.63 -0.64
C LEU A 81 3.05 11.28 -1.53
N ARG A 82 2.13 12.21 -1.77
CA ARG A 82 0.98 12.02 -2.69
C ARG A 82 1.46 11.66 -4.11
N SER A 83 2.44 12.42 -4.60
CA SER A 83 3.02 12.23 -5.93
C SER A 83 3.76 10.90 -6.04
N ALA A 84 4.51 10.54 -5.00
CA ALA A 84 5.21 9.28 -4.88
C ALA A 84 4.19 8.12 -4.94
N LEU A 85 3.25 8.04 -4.00
CA LEU A 85 2.35 6.89 -3.96
C LEU A 85 1.49 6.74 -5.22
N THR A 86 1.13 7.85 -5.88
CA THR A 86 0.45 7.80 -7.20
C THR A 86 1.35 7.19 -8.28
N ARG A 87 2.62 7.59 -8.33
CA ARG A 87 3.59 7.10 -9.33
C ARG A 87 3.97 5.63 -9.13
N LEU A 88 3.82 5.05 -7.93
CA LEU A 88 3.96 3.60 -7.74
C LEU A 88 3.01 2.79 -8.64
N MET A 89 1.87 3.35 -9.05
CA MET A 89 0.96 2.71 -10.01
C MET A 89 1.56 2.52 -11.42
N LYS A 90 2.69 3.16 -11.69
CA LYS A 90 3.48 3.02 -12.93
C LYS A 90 4.75 2.19 -12.74
N HIS A 91 5.00 1.66 -11.54
CA HIS A 91 6.13 0.79 -11.28
C HIS A 91 6.06 -0.46 -12.18
N PRO A 92 7.18 -0.96 -12.74
CA PRO A 92 7.16 -2.13 -13.63
C PRO A 92 6.49 -3.36 -13.02
N GLN A 93 6.66 -3.57 -11.71
CA GLN A 93 6.07 -4.70 -10.97
C GLN A 93 4.68 -4.40 -10.41
N TYR A 94 4.08 -3.23 -10.69
CA TYR A 94 2.79 -2.89 -10.09
C TYR A 94 1.71 -3.90 -10.45
N ARG A 95 1.64 -4.40 -11.69
CA ARG A 95 0.64 -5.40 -12.09
C ARG A 95 0.90 -6.78 -11.51
N ASP A 96 2.17 -7.11 -11.27
CA ASP A 96 2.54 -8.33 -10.55
C ASP A 96 2.15 -8.22 -9.07
N ALA A 97 2.34 -7.05 -8.46
CA ALA A 97 1.96 -6.80 -7.08
C ALA A 97 0.45 -6.63 -6.89
N HIS A 98 -0.25 -6.03 -7.84
CA HIS A 98 -1.69 -5.74 -7.78
C HIS A 98 -2.34 -6.10 -9.12
N ALA A 99 -3.07 -7.23 -9.14
CA ALA A 99 -3.85 -7.62 -10.31
C ALA A 99 -4.94 -6.59 -10.65
N SER A 100 -5.47 -5.92 -9.63
CA SER A 100 -6.45 -4.84 -9.73
C SER A 100 -6.12 -3.72 -8.75
N ASP A 101 -6.54 -2.51 -9.10
CA ASP A 101 -6.09 -1.28 -8.43
C ASP A 101 -6.77 -1.06 -7.07
N HIS A 102 -7.87 -1.76 -6.79
CA HIS A 102 -8.73 -1.48 -5.62
C HIS A 102 -7.99 -1.64 -4.30
N HIS A 103 -7.17 -2.67 -4.14
CA HIS A 103 -6.37 -2.85 -2.94
C HIS A 103 -5.36 -1.73 -2.77
N PHE A 104 -4.91 -1.07 -3.85
CA PHE A 104 -3.94 0.01 -3.77
C PHE A 104 -4.57 1.34 -3.27
N MET A 105 -5.88 1.53 -3.44
CA MET A 105 -6.55 2.81 -3.19
C MET A 105 -6.50 3.28 -1.73
N ALA A 106 -6.44 2.37 -0.75
CA ALA A 106 -6.37 2.72 0.67
C ALA A 106 -5.12 3.56 1.02
N GLU A 107 -4.01 3.34 0.30
CA GLU A 107 -2.76 4.09 0.49
C GLU A 107 -2.88 5.52 -0.04
N LEU A 108 -3.56 5.69 -1.17
CA LEU A 108 -3.81 7.01 -1.75
C LEU A 108 -4.77 7.82 -0.89
N PHE A 109 -5.74 7.15 -0.28
CA PHE A 109 -6.58 7.73 0.77
C PHE A 109 -5.74 8.24 1.96
N VAL A 110 -4.85 7.40 2.52
CA VAL A 110 -3.98 7.84 3.63
C VAL A 110 -3.05 8.96 3.19
N ALA A 111 -2.45 8.87 1.99
CA ALA A 111 -1.61 9.93 1.42
C ALA A 111 -2.34 11.26 1.25
N GLY A 112 -3.63 11.23 0.92
CA GLY A 112 -4.48 12.42 0.94
C GLY A 112 -4.55 13.02 2.34
N ALA A 113 -4.79 12.17 3.34
CA ALA A 113 -4.93 12.56 4.73
C ALA A 113 -3.61 13.04 5.37
N VAL A 114 -2.43 12.63 4.89
CA VAL A 114 -1.11 12.95 5.49
C VAL A 114 -0.05 13.53 4.53
N GLY A 115 -0.47 13.97 3.35
CA GLY A 115 0.44 14.50 2.32
C GLY A 115 0.22 15.97 2.00
N ASP A 116 -0.24 16.78 2.95
CA ASP A 116 -0.42 18.21 2.75
C ASP A 116 0.87 19.00 3.02
N LYS A 117 0.92 20.29 2.66
CA LYS A 117 2.11 21.12 2.87
C LYS A 117 2.48 21.22 4.35
N GLU A 118 1.49 21.19 5.24
CA GLU A 118 1.72 21.18 6.70
C GLU A 118 2.36 19.86 7.20
N ASP A 119 2.40 18.78 6.41
CA ASP A 119 3.09 17.53 6.76
C ASP A 119 4.53 17.44 6.22
N GLU A 120 5.06 18.50 5.59
CA GLU A 120 6.45 18.50 5.13
C GLU A 120 7.41 18.24 6.31
N GLY A 121 8.34 17.30 6.11
CA GLY A 121 9.27 16.86 7.17
C GLY A 121 8.72 15.78 8.10
N THR A 122 7.43 15.40 7.98
CA THR A 122 6.87 14.23 8.66
C THR A 122 6.93 13.02 7.74
N TYR A 123 7.66 11.98 8.16
CA TYR A 123 7.90 10.79 7.35
C TYR A 123 7.16 9.57 7.91
N GLY A 124 6.72 8.70 7.01
CA GLY A 124 6.19 7.39 7.39
C GLY A 124 7.27 6.51 8.00
N LYS A 125 6.83 5.52 8.77
CA LYS A 125 7.69 4.50 9.37
C LYS A 125 7.10 3.14 9.07
N LEU A 126 7.93 2.23 8.57
CA LEU A 126 7.57 0.82 8.53
C LEU A 126 7.81 0.23 9.91
N CYS A 127 6.72 -0.05 10.64
CA CYS A 127 6.80 -0.52 12.02
C CYS A 127 6.86 -2.05 12.10
N VAL A 128 6.00 -2.72 11.35
CA VAL A 128 5.86 -4.18 11.34
C VAL A 128 5.59 -4.62 9.92
N GLU A 129 6.13 -5.77 9.57
CA GLU A 129 5.84 -6.47 8.33
C GLU A 129 5.51 -7.93 8.64
N THR A 130 4.55 -8.45 7.88
CA THR A 130 4.24 -9.87 7.82
C THR A 130 4.11 -10.26 6.36
N TRP A 131 4.45 -11.51 6.05
CA TRP A 131 4.12 -12.13 4.78
C TRP A 131 3.14 -13.27 5.06
N GLU A 132 1.97 -13.22 4.44
CA GLU A 132 0.96 -14.27 4.43
C GLU A 132 0.89 -14.91 3.05
N LEU A 133 0.70 -16.23 3.01
CA LEU A 133 1.00 -17.04 1.83
C LEU A 133 2.49 -16.86 1.47
N THR A 134 2.86 -17.05 0.20
CA THR A 134 4.27 -16.87 -0.23
C THR A 134 4.58 -15.46 -0.68
N ASN A 135 3.64 -14.76 -1.33
CA ASN A 135 3.88 -13.50 -2.04
C ASN A 135 2.96 -12.34 -1.58
N MET A 136 2.36 -12.38 -0.39
CA MET A 136 1.54 -11.29 0.18
C MET A 136 1.95 -11.00 1.61
#